data_AF-A0A5C6E458-F1
#
_entry.id   AF-A0A5C6E458-F1
#
_cell.length_a   1.000
_cell.length_b   1.000
_cell.length_c   1.000
_cell.angle_alpha   90.00
_cell.angle_beta   90.00
_cell.angle_gamma   90.00
#
_symmetry.space_group_name_H-M   'P 1'
#
loop_
_entity.id
_entity.type
_entity.pdbx_description
1 polymer ?
#
loop_
_entity_poly.entity_id
_entity_poly.type
_entity_poly.pdbx_seq_one_letter_code
_entity_poly.pdbx_strand_id
1 'polypeptide(L)'
;MKLKDFDGFVGQHCETTATGALLRHLGIELSEPMLFGLGQGLGFVYWNMKSMDFPFIGGRIKPDALTDNLCRNLNLELDVSQTTSAKKAWAHVSGPIESGIPVGLKLDCFHLDYFATKVHFAGHYVAMYGFDEEFAYLIDTQQQGMRVQTSLESLASARSEKGPMSSRNLSFTISRRGNVPELSGIVARAIENNAIDYLSPPITNLTYKGIAKASREIKKWFHTSKDVKRDFQTTAMLMERAGTGGALFRNLYRDFLREASELTSNAVFERASITFEDIARRWTRVAQCFHDAGETSDFASIEAASELLVEISSLEKAAMAALQRAASCEN
;
A
#
# COMPACT_ATOMS: atom_id res chain seq x y z
N MET A 1 -19.11 -11.75 20.16
CA MET A 1 -19.56 -12.33 18.88
C MET A 1 -18.48 -12.29 17.81
N LYS A 2 -18.46 -13.29 16.91
CA LYS A 2 -17.58 -13.35 15.73
C LYS A 2 -18.41 -13.79 14.53
N LEU A 3 -18.09 -13.28 13.34
CA LEU A 3 -18.63 -13.80 12.10
C LEU A 3 -18.21 -15.27 11.95
N LYS A 4 -19.19 -16.16 11.70
CA LYS A 4 -18.93 -17.58 11.46
C LYS A 4 -18.22 -17.74 10.11
N ASP A 5 -17.28 -18.67 10.04
CA ASP A 5 -16.56 -19.05 8.83
C ASP A 5 -15.89 -17.88 8.08
N PHE A 6 -15.59 -16.79 8.81
CA PHE A 6 -14.86 -15.66 8.24
C PHE A 6 -13.42 -16.09 7.94
N ASP A 7 -13.13 -16.33 6.66
CA ASP A 7 -11.79 -16.64 6.20
C ASP A 7 -10.96 -15.36 6.07
N GLY A 8 -9.74 -15.41 6.62
CA GLY A 8 -8.85 -14.27 6.61
C GLY A 8 -8.24 -14.03 5.23
N PHE A 9 -7.35 -13.06 5.15
CA PHE A 9 -6.52 -12.84 3.97
C PHE A 9 -5.06 -12.82 4.39
N VAL A 10 -4.23 -13.56 3.66
CA VAL A 10 -2.78 -13.60 3.90
C VAL A 10 -2.13 -12.61 2.94
N GLY A 11 -1.66 -11.49 3.48
CA GLY A 11 -1.00 -10.45 2.70
C GLY A 11 0.08 -9.72 3.50
N GLN A 12 0.92 -8.97 2.78
CA GLN A 12 2.01 -8.19 3.33
C GLN A 12 1.64 -6.72 3.50
N HIS A 13 0.84 -6.16 2.59
CA HIS A 13 0.41 -4.77 2.64
C HIS A 13 -0.92 -4.64 3.38
N CYS A 14 -0.98 -3.74 4.37
CA CYS A 14 -2.12 -3.67 5.28
C CYS A 14 -3.44 -3.30 4.59
N GLU A 15 -3.41 -2.37 3.63
CA GLU A 15 -4.61 -1.93 2.91
C GLU A 15 -5.19 -3.04 2.02
N THR A 16 -4.34 -3.75 1.26
CA THR A 16 -4.75 -4.92 0.45
C THR A 16 -5.13 -6.11 1.32
N THR A 17 -4.50 -6.29 2.49
CA THR A 17 -4.87 -7.37 3.42
C THR A 17 -6.25 -7.16 4.02
N ALA A 18 -6.52 -5.95 4.52
CA ALA A 18 -7.83 -5.60 5.06
C ALA A 18 -8.90 -5.76 3.98
N THR A 19 -8.71 -5.12 2.82
CA THR A 19 -9.67 -5.16 1.71
C THR A 19 -9.83 -6.58 1.14
N GLY A 20 -8.76 -7.35 1.02
CA GLY A 20 -8.81 -8.74 0.59
C GLY A 20 -9.65 -9.63 1.53
N ALA A 21 -9.57 -9.40 2.85
CA ALA A 21 -10.40 -10.13 3.82
C ALA A 21 -11.89 -9.78 3.67
N LEU A 22 -12.21 -8.51 3.45
CA LEU A 22 -13.58 -8.06 3.15
C LEU A 22 -14.11 -8.69 1.85
N LEU A 23 -13.28 -8.74 0.79
CA LEU A 23 -13.67 -9.31 -0.51
C LEU A 23 -13.85 -10.83 -0.46
N ARG A 24 -13.01 -11.55 0.28
CA ARG A 24 -13.18 -13.00 0.48
C ARG A 24 -14.51 -13.34 1.14
N HIS A 25 -14.95 -12.54 2.11
CA HIS A 25 -16.28 -12.69 2.73
C HIS A 25 -17.42 -12.49 1.72
N LEU A 26 -17.21 -11.72 0.66
CA LEU A 26 -18.14 -11.57 -0.46
C LEU A 26 -18.03 -12.69 -1.51
N GLY A 27 -17.17 -13.68 -1.29
CA GLY A 27 -16.86 -14.74 -2.25
C GLY A 27 -16.05 -14.26 -3.46
N ILE A 28 -15.23 -13.21 -3.29
CA ILE A 28 -14.32 -12.70 -4.32
C ILE A 28 -12.90 -13.05 -3.90
N GLU A 29 -12.29 -14.01 -4.60
CA GLU A 29 -10.94 -14.48 -4.33
C GLU A 29 -9.96 -13.94 -5.36
N LEU A 30 -9.06 -13.08 -4.91
CA LEU A 30 -7.98 -12.51 -5.71
C LEU A 30 -6.66 -12.64 -4.93
N SER A 31 -5.55 -12.78 -5.64
CA SER A 31 -4.21 -12.71 -5.03
C SER A 31 -3.91 -11.29 -4.52
N GLU A 32 -2.94 -11.14 -3.60
CA GLU A 32 -2.52 -9.81 -3.16
C GLU A 32 -1.97 -8.93 -4.31
N PRO A 33 -1.14 -9.46 -5.24
CA PRO A 33 -0.75 -8.72 -6.44
C PRO A 33 -1.95 -8.23 -7.25
N MET A 34 -2.96 -9.07 -7.48
CA MET A 34 -4.16 -8.69 -8.22
C MET A 34 -4.94 -7.58 -7.50
N LEU A 35 -5.09 -7.66 -6.17
CA LEU A 35 -5.70 -6.57 -5.39
C LEU A 35 -4.93 -5.26 -5.53
N PHE A 36 -3.59 -5.31 -5.47
CA PHE A 36 -2.73 -4.14 -5.62
C PHE A 36 -2.82 -3.53 -7.02
N GLY A 37 -2.76 -4.37 -8.06
CA GLY A 37 -2.81 -3.95 -9.46
C GLY A 37 -4.16 -3.39 -9.88
N LEU A 38 -5.26 -4.07 -9.53
CA LEU A 38 -6.62 -3.58 -9.75
C LEU A 38 -6.93 -2.32 -8.94
N GLY A 39 -6.30 -2.16 -7.78
CA GLY A 39 -6.29 -0.92 -7.01
C GLY A 39 -5.43 0.21 -7.62
N GLN A 40 -4.78 -0.04 -8.77
CA GLN A 40 -3.87 0.89 -9.44
C GLN A 40 -2.73 1.34 -8.50
N GLY A 41 -2.23 0.40 -7.71
CA GLY A 41 -1.44 0.66 -6.52
C GLY A 41 -0.07 1.28 -6.77
N LEU A 42 0.52 1.09 -7.97
CA LEU A 42 1.87 1.55 -8.25
C LEU A 42 1.94 3.07 -8.28
N GLY A 43 2.83 3.63 -7.47
CA GLY A 43 3.12 5.05 -7.44
C GLY A 43 4.55 5.32 -7.01
N PHE A 44 4.85 6.59 -6.76
CA PHE A 44 6.04 7.00 -6.05
C PHE A 44 5.81 8.39 -5.46
N VAL A 45 6.37 8.65 -4.28
CA VAL A 45 6.44 10.00 -3.70
C VAL A 45 7.78 10.20 -2.99
N TYR A 46 8.41 11.35 -3.25
CA TYR A 46 9.47 11.90 -2.41
C TYR A 46 8.96 13.17 -1.74
N TRP A 47 8.95 13.22 -0.42
CA TRP A 47 8.43 14.36 0.32
C TRP A 47 9.43 14.82 1.39
N ASN A 48 9.74 16.11 1.41
CA ASN A 48 10.64 16.69 2.40
C ASN A 48 10.09 18.06 2.83
N MET A 49 9.66 18.17 4.09
CA MET A 49 9.20 19.43 4.68
C MET A 49 10.10 19.79 5.86
N LYS A 50 10.25 21.09 6.15
CA LYS A 50 11.09 21.59 7.25
C LYS A 50 10.72 21.02 8.63
N SER A 51 9.46 20.62 8.82
CA SER A 51 8.96 20.06 10.07
C SER A 51 9.18 18.54 10.20
N MET A 52 9.70 17.87 9.17
CA MET A 52 9.98 16.44 9.20
C MET A 52 11.41 16.21 9.70
N ASP A 53 11.61 15.15 10.49
CA ASP A 53 12.95 14.73 10.95
C ASP A 53 13.84 14.41 9.74
N PHE A 54 13.30 13.68 8.76
CA PHE A 54 13.95 13.32 7.50
C PHE A 54 12.91 13.15 6.37
N PRO A 55 13.33 13.16 5.08
CA PRO A 55 12.44 12.98 3.93
C PRO A 55 11.69 11.64 3.95
N PHE A 56 10.44 11.66 3.51
CA PHE A 56 9.64 10.45 3.28
C PHE A 56 9.76 9.97 1.83
N ILE A 57 9.95 8.67 1.66
CA ILE A 57 9.91 7.98 0.36
C ILE A 57 8.82 6.91 0.40
N GLY A 58 7.85 7.00 -0.52
CA GLY A 58 6.74 6.06 -0.63
C GLY A 58 6.63 5.47 -2.03
N GLY A 59 6.14 4.23 -2.13
CA GLY A 59 6.11 3.45 -3.37
C GLY A 59 4.74 3.21 -3.99
N ARG A 60 3.69 3.77 -3.40
CA ARG A 60 2.32 3.50 -3.80
C ARG A 60 1.52 4.78 -3.98
N ILE A 61 0.34 4.65 -4.57
CA ILE A 61 -0.67 5.71 -4.60
C ILE A 61 -1.09 6.15 -3.20
N LYS A 62 -1.83 7.26 -3.13
CA LYS A 62 -2.33 7.80 -1.87
C LYS A 62 -3.13 6.73 -1.10
N PRO A 63 -3.02 6.66 0.24
CA PRO A 63 -3.90 5.83 1.05
C PRO A 63 -5.38 6.09 0.75
N ASP A 64 -6.23 5.09 0.98
CA ASP A 64 -7.67 5.08 0.71
C ASP A 64 -8.00 4.96 -0.79
N ALA A 65 -7.19 5.57 -1.68
CA ALA A 65 -7.42 5.54 -3.12
C ALA A 65 -7.25 4.15 -3.74
N LEU A 66 -6.41 3.29 -3.14
CA LEU A 66 -6.24 1.91 -3.60
C LEU A 66 -7.53 1.12 -3.44
N THR A 67 -8.13 1.18 -2.25
CA THR A 67 -9.41 0.52 -1.97
C THR A 67 -10.54 1.10 -2.83
N ASP A 68 -10.60 2.42 -3.01
CA ASP A 68 -11.57 3.06 -3.90
C ASP A 68 -11.43 2.59 -5.37
N ASN A 69 -10.21 2.59 -5.89
CA ASN A 69 -9.90 2.10 -7.24
C ASN A 69 -10.33 0.65 -7.42
N LEU A 70 -9.99 -0.20 -6.46
CA LEU A 70 -10.31 -1.62 -6.50
C LEU A 70 -11.83 -1.84 -6.51
N CYS A 71 -12.57 -1.21 -5.59
CA CYS A 71 -14.03 -1.32 -5.54
C CYS A 71 -14.68 -0.83 -6.83
N ARG A 72 -14.22 0.31 -7.37
CA ARG A 72 -14.74 0.84 -8.65
C ARG A 72 -14.50 -0.11 -9.81
N ASN A 73 -13.29 -0.64 -9.91
CA ASN A 73 -12.90 -1.56 -10.99
C ASN A 73 -13.67 -2.88 -10.92
N LEU A 74 -13.97 -3.38 -9.72
CA LEU A 74 -14.76 -4.59 -9.50
C LEU A 74 -16.29 -4.36 -9.49
N ASN A 75 -16.75 -3.12 -9.74
CA ASN A 75 -18.16 -2.74 -9.66
C ASN A 75 -18.79 -3.05 -8.28
N LEU A 76 -18.07 -2.73 -7.20
CA LEU A 76 -18.49 -2.88 -5.82
C LEU A 76 -18.88 -1.54 -5.21
N GLU A 77 -19.69 -1.58 -4.16
CA GLU A 77 -20.01 -0.44 -3.33
C GLU A 77 -19.00 -0.34 -2.20
N LEU A 78 -18.42 0.84 -2.03
CA LEU A 78 -17.58 1.18 -0.89
C LEU A 78 -18.32 2.23 -0.05
N ASP A 79 -18.79 1.84 1.13
CA ASP A 79 -19.35 2.78 2.11
C ASP A 79 -18.26 3.17 3.11
N VAL A 80 -17.91 4.46 3.16
CA VAL A 80 -16.87 4.99 4.04
C VAL A 80 -17.50 5.93 5.06
N SER A 81 -17.26 5.65 6.33
CA SER A 81 -17.77 6.43 7.46
C SER A 81 -16.64 7.05 8.27
N GLN A 82 -16.79 8.32 8.64
CA GLN A 82 -15.87 9.03 9.53
C GLN A 82 -16.65 9.88 10.54
N THR A 83 -16.18 9.91 11.79
CA THR A 83 -16.79 10.72 12.84
C THR A 83 -15.81 10.96 13.99
N THR A 84 -15.96 12.07 14.70
CA THR A 84 -15.21 12.35 15.94
C THR A 84 -15.93 11.86 17.19
N SER A 85 -17.18 11.40 17.08
CA SER A 85 -17.96 10.89 18.22
C SER A 85 -17.63 9.42 18.47
N ALA A 86 -17.07 9.10 19.64
CA ALA A 86 -16.75 7.73 20.03
C ALA A 86 -17.98 6.80 19.95
N LYS A 87 -19.15 7.26 20.42
CA LYS A 87 -20.40 6.50 20.36
C LYS A 87 -20.81 6.17 18.92
N LYS A 88 -20.75 7.14 18.00
CA LYS A 88 -21.06 6.91 16.58
C LYS A 88 -20.01 6.03 15.92
N ALA A 89 -18.73 6.27 16.21
CA ALA A 89 -17.61 5.49 15.69
C ALA A 89 -17.71 4.01 16.07
N TRP A 90 -18.18 3.70 17.28
CA TRP A 90 -18.46 2.32 17.69
C TRP A 90 -19.66 1.75 16.92
N ALA A 91 -20.77 2.47 16.83
CA ALA A 91 -21.97 2.02 16.11
C ALA A 91 -21.71 1.73 14.61
N HIS A 92 -20.83 2.50 13.96
CA HIS A 92 -20.41 2.25 12.57
C HIS A 92 -19.64 0.95 12.37
N VAL A 93 -19.17 0.32 13.46
CA VAL A 93 -18.42 -0.93 13.41
C VAL A 93 -19.23 -2.08 14.01
N SER A 94 -19.85 -1.88 15.18
CA SER A 94 -20.64 -2.92 15.84
C SER A 94 -21.89 -3.30 15.04
N GLY A 95 -22.62 -2.32 14.49
CA GLY A 95 -23.86 -2.56 13.74
C GLY A 95 -23.69 -3.45 12.49
N PRO A 96 -22.71 -3.15 11.60
CA PRO A 96 -22.42 -4.03 10.47
C PRO A 96 -21.99 -5.45 10.91
N ILE A 97 -21.14 -5.57 11.93
CA ILE A 97 -20.69 -6.88 12.44
C ILE A 97 -21.86 -7.68 13.00
N GLU A 98 -22.76 -7.05 13.76
CA GLU A 98 -24.01 -7.64 14.24
C GLU A 98 -24.91 -8.11 13.10
N SER A 99 -24.84 -7.45 11.95
CA SER A 99 -25.57 -7.78 10.73
C SER A 99 -24.83 -8.75 9.80
N GLY A 100 -23.71 -9.33 10.23
CA GLY A 100 -22.97 -10.31 9.45
C GLY A 100 -21.95 -9.74 8.45
N ILE A 101 -21.64 -8.43 8.54
CA ILE A 101 -20.79 -7.70 7.59
C ILE A 101 -19.46 -7.33 8.27
N PRO A 102 -18.31 -7.80 7.75
CA PRO A 102 -16.99 -7.41 8.24
C PRO A 102 -16.70 -5.93 7.93
N VAL A 103 -15.83 -5.31 8.71
CA VAL A 103 -15.56 -3.87 8.63
C VAL A 103 -14.08 -3.60 8.48
N GLY A 104 -13.69 -2.86 7.45
CA GLY A 104 -12.34 -2.32 7.31
C GLY A 104 -12.14 -1.10 8.20
N LEU A 105 -10.97 -1.00 8.82
CA LEU A 105 -10.62 0.10 9.72
C LEU A 105 -9.31 0.73 9.26
N LYS A 106 -9.20 2.05 9.42
CA LYS A 106 -7.92 2.77 9.35
C LYS A 106 -7.61 3.37 10.71
N LEU A 107 -6.41 3.10 11.22
CA LEU A 107 -6.05 3.37 12.61
C LEU A 107 -4.53 3.53 12.80
N ASP A 108 -4.13 3.95 13.99
CA ASP A 108 -2.73 4.00 14.41
C ASP A 108 -2.28 2.71 15.08
N CYS A 109 -1.29 2.04 14.49
CA CYS A 109 -0.75 0.79 15.01
C CYS A 109 -0.02 0.93 16.35
N PHE A 110 0.38 2.13 16.76
CA PHE A 110 0.97 2.39 18.08
C PHE A 110 0.08 1.85 19.21
N HIS A 111 -1.22 2.09 19.13
CA HIS A 111 -2.16 1.75 20.19
C HIS A 111 -2.55 0.26 20.20
N LEU A 112 -2.30 -0.49 19.13
CA LEU A 112 -2.72 -1.89 19.04
C LEU A 112 -1.88 -2.80 19.94
N ASP A 113 -2.53 -3.60 20.77
CA ASP A 113 -1.86 -4.37 21.84
C ASP A 113 -0.85 -5.39 21.32
N TYR A 114 -1.10 -5.95 20.13
CA TYR A 114 -0.27 -6.98 19.52
C TYR A 114 0.96 -6.43 18.76
N PHE A 115 1.06 -5.11 18.54
CA PHE A 115 2.25 -4.51 17.95
C PHE A 115 3.39 -4.45 18.99
N ALA A 116 4.43 -5.26 18.79
CA ALA A 116 5.59 -5.31 19.68
C ALA A 116 6.39 -3.99 19.69
N THR A 117 6.52 -3.36 18.53
CA THR A 117 7.21 -2.07 18.38
C THR A 117 6.19 -0.94 18.33
N LYS A 118 6.31 0.00 19.25
CA LYS A 118 5.38 1.12 19.41
C LYS A 118 5.87 2.35 18.65
N VAL A 119 5.35 2.54 17.42
CA VAL A 119 5.61 3.71 16.56
C VAL A 119 4.28 4.23 16.04
N HIS A 120 4.07 5.54 16.15
CA HIS A 120 2.90 6.21 15.60
C HIS A 120 2.87 6.11 14.07
N PHE A 121 1.84 5.43 13.57
CA PHE A 121 1.53 5.34 12.14
C PHE A 121 0.02 5.18 11.96
N ALA A 122 -0.69 6.31 11.98
CA ALA A 122 -2.13 6.43 11.81
C ALA A 122 -2.65 6.16 10.38
N GLY A 123 -1.87 5.42 9.57
CA GLY A 123 -2.20 5.00 8.21
C GLY A 123 -2.22 3.47 8.05
N HIS A 124 -2.38 2.73 9.15
CA HIS A 124 -2.48 1.27 9.14
C HIS A 124 -3.92 0.82 8.90
N TYR A 125 -4.10 -0.36 8.29
CA TYR A 125 -5.40 -0.91 7.94
C TYR A 125 -5.55 -2.34 8.48
N VAL A 126 -6.74 -2.66 8.97
CA VAL A 126 -7.13 -4.00 9.43
C VAL A 126 -8.58 -4.29 9.03
N ALA A 127 -8.93 -5.56 8.92
CA ALA A 127 -10.33 -5.97 8.82
C ALA A 127 -10.82 -6.50 10.17
N MET A 128 -11.94 -6.02 10.66
CA MET A 128 -12.60 -6.48 11.88
C MET A 128 -13.72 -7.45 11.52
N TYR A 129 -13.78 -8.58 12.23
CA TYR A 129 -14.77 -9.65 12.00
C TYR A 129 -15.51 -10.08 13.26
N GLY A 130 -15.30 -9.39 14.38
CA GLY A 130 -15.97 -9.69 15.62
C GLY A 130 -15.51 -8.80 16.76
N PHE A 131 -16.27 -8.84 17.84
CA PHE A 131 -15.90 -8.27 19.14
C PHE A 131 -16.66 -8.99 20.25
N ASP A 132 -16.15 -8.99 21.46
CA ASP A 132 -16.91 -9.30 22.69
C ASP A 132 -16.89 -8.12 23.66
N GLU A 133 -17.07 -8.36 24.95
CA GLU A 133 -17.10 -7.31 25.98
C GLU A 133 -15.74 -6.64 26.18
N GLU A 134 -14.64 -7.31 25.84
CA GLU A 134 -13.28 -6.87 26.13
C GLU A 134 -12.43 -6.68 24.86
N PHE A 135 -12.59 -7.53 23.86
CA PHE A 135 -11.71 -7.59 22.69
C PHE A 135 -12.43 -7.36 21.36
N ALA A 136 -11.72 -6.71 20.44
CA ALA A 136 -12.01 -6.75 19.01
C ALA A 136 -11.14 -7.80 18.32
N TYR A 137 -11.73 -8.51 17.37
CA TYR A 137 -11.08 -9.57 16.59
C TYR A 137 -10.81 -9.10 15.18
N LEU A 138 -9.54 -9.14 14.78
CA LEU A 138 -9.03 -8.47 13.58
C LEU A 138 -8.25 -9.44 12.67
N ILE A 139 -8.18 -9.09 11.40
CA ILE A 139 -7.22 -9.57 10.43
C ILE A 139 -6.22 -8.45 10.13
N ASP A 140 -4.94 -8.78 10.30
CA ASP A 140 -3.81 -7.95 9.97
C ASP A 140 -2.87 -8.71 9.00
N THR A 141 -1.82 -8.06 8.57
CA THR A 141 -0.76 -8.60 7.72
C THR A 141 -0.12 -9.86 8.31
N GLN A 142 0.47 -10.69 7.44
CA GLN A 142 1.16 -11.92 7.83
C GLN A 142 2.26 -11.65 8.89
N GLN A 143 2.98 -10.54 8.76
CA GLN A 143 4.02 -10.13 9.71
C GLN A 143 3.49 -9.93 11.14
N GLN A 144 2.22 -9.55 11.29
CA GLN A 144 1.59 -9.31 12.59
C GLN A 144 0.83 -10.53 13.12
N GLY A 145 0.84 -11.66 12.42
CA GLY A 145 0.22 -12.91 12.87
C GLY A 145 -1.14 -13.24 12.25
N MET A 146 -1.59 -12.48 11.26
CA MET A 146 -2.85 -12.67 10.53
C MET A 146 -4.11 -12.50 11.40
N ARG A 147 -4.45 -13.46 12.27
CA ARG A 147 -5.59 -13.37 13.19
C ARG A 147 -5.11 -12.84 14.53
N VAL A 148 -5.52 -11.62 14.85
CA VAL A 148 -5.08 -10.91 16.05
C VAL A 148 -6.27 -10.37 16.82
N GLN A 149 -6.03 -9.92 18.05
CA GLN A 149 -7.02 -9.24 18.87
C GLN A 149 -6.37 -8.08 19.63
N THR A 150 -7.17 -7.07 19.94
CA THR A 150 -6.79 -5.92 20.78
C THR A 150 -7.99 -5.55 21.64
N SER A 151 -7.74 -4.97 22.81
CA SER A 151 -8.81 -4.49 23.69
C SER A 151 -9.66 -3.43 23.00
N LEU A 152 -10.93 -3.31 23.39
CA LEU A 152 -11.81 -2.27 22.88
C LEU A 152 -11.30 -0.86 23.19
N GLU A 153 -10.61 -0.67 24.32
CA GLU A 153 -9.97 0.59 24.71
C GLU A 153 -8.81 0.96 23.78
N SER A 154 -7.92 0.00 23.51
CA SER A 154 -6.81 0.16 22.57
C SER A 154 -7.31 0.44 21.15
N LEU A 155 -8.37 -0.27 20.71
CA LEU A 155 -9.00 -0.02 19.42
C LEU A 155 -9.59 1.40 19.33
N ALA A 156 -10.26 1.87 20.38
CA ALA A 156 -10.83 3.22 20.42
C ALA A 156 -9.74 4.30 20.36
N SER A 157 -8.63 4.10 21.06
CA SER A 157 -7.45 4.98 21.01
C SER A 157 -6.83 4.99 19.62
N ALA A 158 -6.58 3.81 19.03
CA ALA A 158 -6.02 3.63 17.70
C ALA A 158 -6.83 4.36 16.61
N ARG A 159 -8.16 4.30 16.69
CA ARG A 159 -9.07 4.89 15.69
C ARG A 159 -9.27 6.41 15.87
N SER A 160 -9.05 6.93 17.07
CA SER A 160 -9.28 8.34 17.40
C SER A 160 -8.02 9.21 17.35
N GLU A 161 -6.88 8.62 17.01
CA GLU A 161 -5.59 9.30 16.92
C GLU A 161 -5.61 10.51 15.96
N LYS A 162 -4.81 11.51 16.30
CA LYS A 162 -4.68 12.78 15.57
C LYS A 162 -3.26 12.92 15.03
N GLY A 163 -3.15 13.61 13.91
CA GLY A 163 -1.85 13.99 13.35
C GLY A 163 -1.68 13.51 11.91
N PRO A 164 -0.44 13.42 11.44
CA PRO A 164 -0.15 13.00 10.08
C PRO A 164 -0.80 11.64 9.76
N MET A 165 -1.39 11.51 8.57
CA MET A 165 -2.04 10.30 8.05
C MET A 165 -3.30 9.82 8.78
N SER A 166 -3.62 10.39 9.95
CA SER A 166 -4.76 9.96 10.75
C SER A 166 -6.10 10.29 10.07
N SER A 167 -7.14 9.54 10.44
CA SER A 167 -8.50 9.72 9.96
C SER A 167 -9.47 9.71 11.14
N ARG A 168 -10.63 10.35 11.01
CA ARG A 168 -11.58 10.53 12.13
C ARG A 168 -12.38 9.24 12.34
N ASN A 169 -11.81 8.28 13.06
CA ASN A 169 -12.38 6.95 13.30
C ASN A 169 -12.88 6.26 12.02
N LEU A 170 -12.10 6.34 10.94
CA LEU A 170 -12.51 5.83 9.64
C LEU A 170 -12.80 4.33 9.71
N SER A 171 -14.00 3.97 9.26
CA SER A 171 -14.41 2.59 9.00
C SER A 171 -15.02 2.51 7.60
N PHE A 172 -14.93 1.35 6.97
CA PHE A 172 -15.54 1.11 5.68
C PHE A 172 -16.09 -0.30 5.56
N THR A 173 -17.14 -0.44 4.75
CA THR A 173 -17.69 -1.75 4.36
C THR A 173 -17.72 -1.84 2.84
N ILE A 174 -17.70 -3.08 2.33
CA ILE A 174 -17.78 -3.35 0.91
C ILE A 174 -18.98 -4.27 0.67
N SER A 175 -19.78 -3.96 -0.34
CA SER A 175 -20.89 -4.81 -0.76
C SER A 175 -20.97 -4.92 -2.29
N ARG A 176 -21.68 -5.93 -2.77
CA ARG A 176 -21.88 -6.13 -4.22
C ARG A 176 -22.97 -5.18 -4.72
N ARG A 177 -22.69 -4.43 -5.80
CA ARG A 177 -23.72 -3.68 -6.56
C ARG A 177 -24.38 -4.50 -7.67
N GLY A 178 -23.77 -5.63 -8.03
CA GLY A 178 -24.21 -6.51 -9.10
C GLY A 178 -23.16 -7.58 -9.38
N ASN A 179 -23.12 -8.05 -10.61
CA ASN A 179 -22.08 -8.98 -11.05
C ASN A 179 -20.75 -8.23 -11.21
N VAL A 180 -19.67 -8.89 -10.78
CA VAL A 180 -18.30 -8.45 -11.05
C VAL A 180 -18.07 -8.55 -12.56
N PRO A 181 -17.53 -7.52 -13.22
CA PRO A 181 -17.22 -7.60 -14.65
C PRO A 181 -16.17 -8.68 -14.95
N GLU A 182 -15.97 -8.97 -16.24
CA GLU A 182 -14.98 -9.96 -16.65
C GLU A 182 -13.56 -9.49 -16.29
N LEU A 183 -12.79 -10.34 -15.60
CA LEU A 183 -11.56 -9.94 -14.95
C LEU A 183 -10.49 -9.44 -15.94
N SER A 184 -10.41 -10.01 -17.14
CA SER A 184 -9.40 -9.61 -18.15
C SER A 184 -9.56 -8.15 -18.56
N GLY A 185 -10.78 -7.71 -18.87
CA GLY A 185 -11.07 -6.30 -19.20
C GLY A 185 -10.85 -5.34 -18.04
N ILE A 186 -11.12 -5.77 -16.80
CA ILE A 186 -10.83 -4.97 -15.61
C ILE A 186 -9.31 -4.78 -15.45
N VAL A 187 -8.53 -5.84 -15.64
CA VAL A 187 -7.06 -5.80 -15.55
C VAL A 187 -6.47 -4.82 -16.57
N ALA A 188 -6.88 -4.92 -17.84
CA ALA A 188 -6.42 -4.02 -18.91
C ALA A 188 -6.71 -2.56 -18.55
N ARG A 189 -7.95 -2.26 -18.16
CA ARG A 189 -8.37 -0.91 -17.76
C ARG A 189 -7.64 -0.40 -16.51
N ALA A 190 -7.38 -1.25 -15.53
CA ALA A 190 -6.63 -0.86 -14.33
C ALA A 190 -5.17 -0.51 -14.66
N ILE A 191 -4.52 -1.30 -15.51
CA ILE A 191 -3.17 -1.04 -16.02
C ILE A 191 -3.13 0.28 -16.78
N GLU A 192 -4.09 0.51 -17.68
CA GLU A 192 -4.18 1.74 -18.46
C GLU A 192 -4.27 2.98 -17.57
N ASN A 193 -5.23 2.98 -16.63
CA ASN A 193 -5.45 4.11 -15.72
C ASN A 193 -4.23 4.34 -14.83
N ASN A 194 -3.65 3.27 -14.27
CA ASN A 194 -2.43 3.42 -13.47
C ASN A 194 -1.31 4.04 -14.32
N ALA A 195 -1.14 3.63 -15.58
CA ALA A 195 -0.12 4.17 -16.47
C ALA A 195 -0.37 5.63 -16.85
N ILE A 196 -1.61 6.03 -17.15
CA ILE A 196 -1.99 7.42 -17.42
C ILE A 196 -1.58 8.32 -16.25
N ASP A 197 -1.99 7.95 -15.03
CA ASP A 197 -1.71 8.72 -13.82
C ASP A 197 -0.20 8.73 -13.52
N TYR A 198 0.47 7.59 -13.73
CA TYR A 198 1.91 7.46 -13.49
C TYR A 198 2.73 8.36 -14.42
N LEU A 199 2.32 8.47 -15.69
CA LEU A 199 3.00 9.25 -16.73
C LEU A 199 2.69 10.75 -16.66
N SER A 200 1.58 11.12 -16.02
CA SER A 200 1.07 12.50 -15.92
C SER A 200 1.03 13.01 -14.46
N PRO A 201 2.13 12.92 -13.68
CA PRO A 201 2.10 13.35 -12.29
C PRO A 201 1.86 14.87 -12.19
N PRO A 202 0.98 15.34 -11.28
CA PRO A 202 0.64 16.75 -11.14
C PRO A 202 1.80 17.60 -10.60
N ILE A 203 2.78 16.98 -9.95
CA ILE A 203 3.99 17.63 -9.41
C ILE A 203 5.22 16.74 -9.61
N THR A 204 6.41 17.34 -9.55
CA THR A 204 7.69 16.64 -9.77
C THR A 204 8.11 15.70 -8.64
N ASN A 205 7.39 15.69 -7.52
CA ASN A 205 7.65 14.81 -6.38
C ASN A 205 7.08 13.40 -6.57
N LEU A 206 6.27 13.18 -7.60
CA LEU A 206 5.51 11.95 -7.78
C LEU A 206 6.02 11.13 -8.98
N THR A 207 5.77 9.82 -8.90
CA THR A 207 6.01 8.83 -9.98
C THR A 207 7.46 8.89 -10.50
N TYR A 208 7.71 8.59 -11.78
CA TYR A 208 9.06 8.62 -12.35
C TYR A 208 9.77 9.98 -12.16
N LYS A 209 9.04 11.11 -12.21
CA LYS A 209 9.63 12.44 -11.98
C LYS A 209 10.11 12.58 -10.53
N GLY A 210 9.35 12.03 -9.59
CA GLY A 210 9.71 11.94 -8.18
C GLY A 210 10.96 11.11 -7.95
N ILE A 211 11.08 9.95 -8.62
CA ILE A 211 12.27 9.09 -8.51
C ILE A 211 13.50 9.85 -9.02
N ALA A 212 13.39 10.50 -10.18
CA ALA A 212 14.46 11.35 -10.71
C ALA A 212 14.79 12.51 -9.77
N LYS A 213 13.80 13.11 -9.10
CA LYS A 213 14.04 14.14 -8.09
C LYS A 213 14.76 13.57 -6.86
N ALA A 214 14.31 12.44 -6.34
CA ALA A 214 14.90 11.74 -5.21
C ALA A 214 16.39 11.45 -5.45
N SER A 215 16.78 11.01 -6.66
CA SER A 215 18.19 10.76 -7.02
C SER A 215 19.12 11.92 -6.67
N ARG A 216 18.66 13.17 -6.82
CA ARG A 216 19.45 14.37 -6.52
C ARG A 216 19.32 14.80 -5.07
N GLU A 217 18.11 14.67 -4.51
CA GLU A 217 17.82 15.15 -3.16
C GLU A 217 18.43 14.25 -2.08
N ILE A 218 18.62 12.95 -2.33
CA ILE A 218 19.27 12.05 -1.35
C ILE A 218 20.74 12.44 -1.10
N LYS A 219 21.43 12.98 -2.11
CA LYS A 219 22.80 13.49 -1.96
C LYS A 219 22.85 14.68 -0.99
N LYS A 220 21.88 15.59 -1.10
CA LYS A 220 21.77 16.74 -0.18
C LYS A 220 21.36 16.28 1.22
N TRP A 221 20.37 15.40 1.29
CA TRP A 221 19.86 14.86 2.55
C TRP A 221 20.99 14.22 3.36
N PHE A 222 21.83 13.38 2.76
CA PHE A 222 22.97 12.76 3.43
C PHE A 222 23.86 13.77 4.17
N HIS A 223 24.20 14.89 3.52
CA HIS A 223 25.05 15.94 4.11
C HIS A 223 24.35 16.78 5.19
N THR A 224 23.02 16.86 5.14
CA THR A 224 22.21 17.66 6.08
C THR A 224 21.59 16.84 7.20
N SER A 225 21.66 15.51 7.12
CA SER A 225 21.10 14.62 8.13
C SER A 225 21.85 14.79 9.45
N LYS A 226 21.09 14.83 10.54
CA LYS A 226 21.64 14.86 11.90
C LYS A 226 22.02 13.47 12.42
N ASP A 227 21.48 12.43 11.79
CA ASP A 227 21.66 11.03 12.16
C ASP A 227 21.52 10.15 10.91
N VAL A 228 22.59 10.10 10.12
CA VAL A 228 22.64 9.36 8.84
C VAL A 228 22.27 7.89 9.04
N LYS A 229 22.72 7.28 10.14
CA LYS A 229 22.42 5.88 10.45
C LYS A 229 20.93 5.66 10.62
N ARG A 230 20.29 6.40 11.54
CA ARG A 230 18.85 6.29 11.77
C ARG A 230 18.06 6.57 10.50
N ASP A 231 18.32 7.70 9.85
CA ASP A 231 17.57 8.20 8.70
C ASP A 231 17.57 7.21 7.53
N PHE A 232 18.75 6.78 7.09
CA PHE A 232 18.89 5.94 5.90
C PHE A 232 18.58 4.47 6.19
N GLN A 233 18.97 3.91 7.35
CA GLN A 233 18.62 2.53 7.69
C GLN A 233 17.11 2.37 7.95
N THR A 234 16.46 3.35 8.57
CA THR A 234 14.99 3.36 8.70
C THR A 234 14.35 3.38 7.32
N THR A 235 14.83 4.24 6.42
CA THR A 235 14.27 4.33 5.06
C THR A 235 14.48 3.06 4.25
N ALA A 236 15.65 2.42 4.35
CA ALA A 236 15.92 1.11 3.75
C ALA A 236 14.98 0.03 4.29
N MET A 237 14.78 -0.02 5.61
CA MET A 237 13.84 -0.95 6.26
C MET A 237 12.41 -0.71 5.77
N LEU A 238 11.97 0.54 5.66
CA LEU A 238 10.63 0.87 5.16
C LEU A 238 10.43 0.42 3.71
N MET A 239 11.44 0.58 2.84
CA MET A 239 11.38 0.13 1.45
C MET A 239 11.16 -1.39 1.32
N GLU A 240 11.76 -2.18 2.23
CA GLU A 240 11.76 -3.64 2.13
C GLU A 240 10.72 -4.34 3.01
N ARG A 241 10.40 -3.80 4.20
CA ARG A 241 9.72 -4.56 5.27
C ARG A 241 8.51 -3.88 5.89
N ALA A 242 8.16 -2.65 5.51
CA ALA A 242 6.99 -1.94 6.08
C ALA A 242 5.70 -2.19 5.31
N GLY A 243 5.39 -3.47 5.06
CA GLY A 243 4.21 -3.87 4.29
C GLY A 243 4.25 -3.42 2.83
N THR A 244 5.45 -3.39 2.24
CA THR A 244 5.68 -3.01 0.83
C THR A 244 5.75 -4.20 -0.13
N GLY A 245 5.84 -5.44 0.38
CA GLY A 245 6.15 -6.58 -0.48
C GLY A 245 7.63 -6.68 -0.88
N GLY A 246 8.49 -5.81 -0.34
CA GLY A 246 9.87 -5.63 -0.80
C GLY A 246 9.98 -4.70 -2.02
N ALA A 247 11.18 -4.18 -2.26
CA ALA A 247 11.48 -3.31 -3.40
C ALA A 247 10.49 -2.14 -3.58
N LEU A 248 10.01 -1.57 -2.47
CA LEU A 248 9.10 -0.43 -2.46
C LEU A 248 7.86 -0.64 -3.38
N PHE A 249 7.16 -1.77 -3.21
CA PHE A 249 5.98 -2.24 -3.96
C PHE A 249 6.23 -2.80 -5.37
N ARG A 250 7.47 -2.80 -5.87
CA ARG A 250 7.74 -3.27 -7.25
C ARG A 250 7.62 -4.78 -7.38
N ASN A 251 7.82 -5.56 -6.32
CA ASN A 251 7.55 -7.00 -6.33
C ASN A 251 6.06 -7.28 -6.54
N LEU A 252 5.18 -6.60 -5.79
CA LEU A 252 3.73 -6.76 -5.95
C LEU A 252 3.26 -6.36 -7.35
N TYR A 253 3.77 -5.26 -7.90
CA TYR A 253 3.39 -4.84 -9.25
C TYR A 253 3.95 -5.77 -10.34
N ARG A 254 5.17 -6.29 -10.17
CA ARG A 254 5.74 -7.33 -11.05
C ARG A 254 4.84 -8.55 -11.11
N ASP A 255 4.47 -9.07 -9.93
CA ASP A 255 3.68 -10.29 -9.82
C ASP A 255 2.27 -10.08 -10.39
N PHE A 256 1.69 -8.89 -10.19
CA PHE A 256 0.45 -8.49 -10.84
C PHE A 256 0.55 -8.51 -12.36
N LEU A 257 1.60 -7.92 -12.94
CA LEU A 257 1.79 -7.91 -14.40
C LEU A 257 1.97 -9.31 -14.97
N ARG A 258 2.58 -10.21 -14.19
CA ARG A 258 2.71 -11.63 -14.56
C ARG A 258 1.35 -12.32 -14.60
N GLU A 259 0.57 -12.21 -13.52
CA GLU A 259 -0.79 -12.75 -13.45
C GLU A 259 -1.69 -12.14 -14.55
N ALA A 260 -1.56 -10.84 -14.80
CA ALA A 260 -2.26 -10.15 -15.87
C ALA A 260 -1.91 -10.73 -17.25
N SER A 261 -0.63 -11.00 -17.51
CA SER A 261 -0.19 -11.59 -18.78
C SER A 261 -0.72 -13.01 -19.00
N GLU A 262 -0.81 -13.81 -17.94
CA GLU A 262 -1.38 -15.16 -18.00
C GLU A 262 -2.89 -15.09 -18.28
N LEU A 263 -3.59 -14.13 -17.66
CA LEU A 263 -5.02 -13.94 -17.83
C LEU A 263 -5.40 -13.41 -19.22
N THR A 264 -4.64 -12.45 -19.76
CA THR A 264 -4.97 -11.78 -21.03
C THR A 264 -4.20 -12.32 -22.23
N SER A 265 -3.19 -13.18 -22.02
CA SER A 265 -2.22 -13.59 -23.04
C SER A 265 -1.50 -12.41 -23.73
N ASN A 266 -1.38 -11.27 -23.04
CA ASN A 266 -0.76 -10.07 -23.60
C ASN A 266 0.77 -10.06 -23.40
N ALA A 267 1.50 -10.20 -24.50
CA ALA A 267 2.97 -10.21 -24.50
C ALA A 267 3.62 -8.90 -24.02
N VAL A 268 2.91 -7.76 -24.03
CA VAL A 268 3.40 -6.49 -23.45
C VAL A 268 3.36 -6.56 -21.93
N PHE A 269 2.30 -7.14 -21.34
CA PHE A 269 2.21 -7.33 -19.89
C PHE A 269 3.32 -8.28 -19.39
N GLU A 270 3.58 -9.35 -20.14
CA GLU A 270 4.68 -10.27 -19.85
C GLU A 270 6.03 -9.55 -19.87
N ARG A 271 6.36 -8.82 -20.95
CA ARG A 271 7.61 -8.04 -21.04
C ARG A 271 7.73 -6.97 -19.95
N ALA A 272 6.62 -6.33 -19.59
CA ALA A 272 6.59 -5.36 -18.51
C ALA A 272 6.86 -6.05 -17.16
N SER A 273 6.32 -7.26 -16.92
CA SER A 273 6.62 -8.03 -15.71
C SER A 273 8.13 -8.33 -15.60
N ILE A 274 8.78 -8.74 -16.69
CA ILE A 274 10.24 -8.97 -16.73
C ILE A 274 11.01 -7.68 -16.46
N THR A 275 10.55 -6.56 -17.02
CA THR A 275 11.15 -5.24 -16.77
C THR A 275 11.01 -4.83 -15.30
N PHE A 276 9.84 -5.06 -14.70
CA PHE A 276 9.60 -4.79 -13.28
C PHE A 276 10.37 -5.72 -12.34
N GLU A 277 10.75 -6.91 -12.79
CA GLU A 277 11.69 -7.76 -12.06
C GLU A 277 13.07 -7.11 -11.94
N ASP A 278 13.59 -6.52 -13.02
CA ASP A 278 14.85 -5.76 -12.98
C ASP A 278 14.74 -4.50 -12.13
N ILE A 279 13.65 -3.75 -12.31
CA ILE A 279 13.37 -2.56 -11.51
C ILE A 279 13.30 -2.91 -10.02
N ALA A 280 12.64 -4.02 -9.65
CA ALA A 280 12.56 -4.47 -8.26
C ALA A 280 13.94 -4.78 -7.68
N ARG A 281 14.80 -5.49 -8.42
CA ARG A 281 16.19 -5.74 -7.99
C ARG A 281 16.98 -4.45 -7.77
N ARG A 282 16.80 -3.44 -8.63
CA ARG A 282 17.44 -2.13 -8.48
C ARG A 282 16.92 -1.39 -7.25
N TRP A 283 15.61 -1.44 -6.96
CA TRP A 283 15.05 -0.88 -5.72
C TRP A 283 15.62 -1.55 -4.46
N THR A 284 15.76 -2.87 -4.46
CA THR A 284 16.43 -3.58 -3.36
C THR A 284 17.90 -3.16 -3.24
N ARG A 285 18.59 -2.91 -4.36
CA ARG A 285 19.96 -2.37 -4.33
C ARG A 285 19.99 -0.94 -3.76
N VAL A 286 19.02 -0.08 -4.08
CA VAL A 286 18.89 1.26 -3.48
C VAL A 286 18.72 1.15 -1.96
N ALA A 287 17.85 0.24 -1.49
CA ALA A 287 17.67 0.00 -0.06
C ALA A 287 18.97 -0.49 0.60
N GLN A 288 19.72 -1.38 -0.05
CA GLN A 288 21.03 -1.83 0.44
C GLN A 288 22.03 -0.67 0.52
N CYS A 289 22.13 0.16 -0.51
CA CYS A 289 22.99 1.34 -0.50
C CYS A 289 22.63 2.32 0.63
N PHE A 290 21.34 2.49 0.93
CA PHE A 290 20.90 3.31 2.07
C PHE A 290 21.31 2.67 3.40
N HIS A 291 21.15 1.35 3.53
CA HIS A 291 21.58 0.64 4.72
C HIS A 291 23.10 0.78 4.95
N ASP A 292 23.89 0.58 3.89
CA ASP A 292 25.35 0.67 3.92
C ASP A 292 25.81 2.09 4.22
N ALA A 293 25.19 3.11 3.60
CA ALA A 293 25.46 4.51 3.90
C ALA A 293 25.18 4.86 5.37
N GLY A 294 24.14 4.28 5.96
CA GLY A 294 23.85 4.43 7.38
C GLY A 294 24.86 3.71 8.29
N GLU A 295 25.42 2.59 7.84
CA GLU A 295 26.39 1.82 8.64
C GLU A 295 27.80 2.41 8.58
N THR A 296 28.24 2.83 7.39
CA THR A 296 29.62 3.30 7.14
C THR A 296 29.77 4.81 7.15
N SER A 297 28.67 5.56 7.01
CA SER A 297 28.69 7.00 6.70
C SER A 297 29.49 7.33 5.43
N ASP A 298 29.58 6.39 4.48
CA ASP A 298 30.25 6.59 3.20
C ASP A 298 29.31 7.20 2.15
N PHE A 299 29.71 8.36 1.60
CA PHE A 299 28.96 9.05 0.56
C PHE A 299 28.91 8.25 -0.75
N ALA A 300 29.88 7.39 -1.04
CA ALA A 300 29.90 6.60 -2.28
C ALA A 300 28.67 5.68 -2.41
N SER A 301 28.15 5.18 -1.28
CA SER A 301 26.90 4.39 -1.26
C SER A 301 25.70 5.23 -1.72
N ILE A 302 25.65 6.52 -1.35
CA ILE A 302 24.60 7.45 -1.81
C ILE A 302 24.77 7.82 -3.28
N GLU A 303 25.99 7.89 -3.79
CA GLU A 303 26.23 8.08 -5.22
C GLU A 303 25.72 6.89 -6.04
N ALA A 304 26.03 5.66 -5.61
CA ALA A 304 25.50 4.45 -6.24
C ALA A 304 23.95 4.40 -6.20
N ALA A 305 23.34 4.74 -5.06
CA ALA A 305 21.88 4.82 -4.95
C ALA A 305 21.29 5.89 -5.89
N SER A 306 21.97 7.03 -6.05
CA SER A 306 21.55 8.11 -6.94
C SER A 306 21.51 7.66 -8.41
N GLU A 307 22.56 6.98 -8.87
CA GLU A 307 22.64 6.44 -10.23
C GLU A 307 21.53 5.42 -10.49
N LEU A 308 21.31 4.48 -9.57
CA LEU A 308 20.22 3.51 -9.65
C LEU A 308 18.85 4.18 -9.74
N LEU A 309 18.60 5.25 -8.97
CA LEU A 309 17.32 5.98 -9.03
C LEU A 309 17.11 6.66 -10.40
N VAL A 310 18.16 7.16 -11.05
CA VAL A 310 18.06 7.73 -12.41
C VAL A 310 17.67 6.65 -13.42
N GLU A 311 18.29 5.47 -13.32
CA GLU A 311 17.97 4.33 -14.18
C GLU A 311 16.55 3.83 -13.95
N ILE A 312 16.15 3.61 -12.70
CA ILE A 312 14.80 3.20 -12.29
C ILE A 312 13.77 4.18 -12.85
N SER A 313 14.00 5.49 -12.71
CA SER A 313 13.08 6.52 -13.22
C SER A 313 12.85 6.36 -14.74
N SER A 314 13.93 6.13 -15.49
CA SER A 314 13.86 5.95 -16.94
C SER A 314 13.17 4.65 -17.33
N LEU A 315 13.50 3.54 -16.65
CA LEU A 315 12.90 2.23 -16.88
C LEU A 315 11.40 2.23 -16.56
N GLU A 316 10.99 2.75 -15.41
CA GLU A 316 9.58 2.82 -15.02
C GLU A 316 8.79 3.70 -15.99
N LYS A 317 9.32 4.86 -16.41
CA LYS A 317 8.66 5.70 -17.43
C LYS A 317 8.44 4.93 -18.74
N ALA A 318 9.46 4.21 -19.22
CA ALA A 318 9.38 3.46 -20.47
C ALA A 318 8.38 2.29 -20.36
N ALA A 319 8.42 1.54 -19.26
CA ALA A 319 7.51 0.43 -19.00
C ALA A 319 6.05 0.90 -18.92
N MET A 320 5.77 1.96 -18.16
CA MET A 320 4.42 2.50 -18.06
C MET A 320 3.91 3.06 -19.40
N ALA A 321 4.77 3.67 -20.22
CA ALA A 321 4.39 4.13 -21.55
C ALA A 321 4.05 2.96 -22.50
N ALA A 322 4.74 1.82 -22.36
CA ALA A 322 4.40 0.61 -23.12
C ALA A 322 3.07 0.01 -22.66
N LEU A 323 2.84 -0.05 -21.34
CA LEU A 323 1.60 -0.54 -20.74
C LEU A 323 0.39 0.31 -21.16
N GLN A 324 0.51 1.64 -21.12
CA GLN A 324 -0.54 2.56 -21.57
C GLN A 324 -0.96 2.26 -23.00
N ARG A 325 -0.01 2.16 -23.94
CA ARG A 325 -0.31 1.88 -25.36
C ARG A 325 -0.94 0.52 -25.57
N ALA A 326 -0.52 -0.49 -24.82
CA ALA A 326 -1.03 -1.85 -24.98
C ALA A 326 -2.46 -1.99 -24.46
N ALA A 327 -2.76 -1.39 -23.31
CA ALA A 327 -4.08 -1.48 -22.71
C ALA A 327 -5.15 -0.69 -23.48
N SER A 328 -4.78 0.41 -24.13
CA SER A 328 -5.70 1.14 -25.03
C SER A 328 -6.11 0.35 -26.28
N CYS A 329 -5.42 -0.74 -26.63
CA CYS A 329 -5.74 -1.58 -27.79
C CYS A 329 -6.66 -2.77 -27.47
N GLU A 330 -6.91 -3.06 -26.18
CA GLU A 330 -7.79 -4.15 -25.73
C GLU A 330 -9.23 -3.67 -25.46
N ASN A 331 -9.48 -2.36 -25.47
CA ASN A 331 -10.78 -1.73 -25.19
C ASN A 331 -11.59 -1.40 -26.45
#